data_AF-A0A8S9Z7E8-F1
#
_entry.id   AF-A0A8S9Z7E8-F1
#
_cell.length_a   1.000
_cell.length_b   1.000
_cell.length_c   1.000
_cell.angle_alpha   90.00
_cell.angle_beta   90.00
_cell.angle_gamma   90.00
#
_symmetry.space_group_name_H-M   'P 1'
#
loop_
_entity.id
_entity.type
_entity.pdbx_description
1 polymer ?
#
loop_
_entity_poly.entity_id
_entity_poly.type
_entity_poly.pdbx_seq_one_letter_code
_entity_poly.pdbx_strand_id
1 'polypeptide(L)'
;MFIGFLECITVGCVYGFRRLFADIEVMIGPIRSLTRVIWAALWVFVVPVFTLLMLITSCITFSLPVAPTNIAYPKWTVTLGWSFAAISLSCLPLVAIVMCVKHRCDPAKLLRPNNFHKHHVITQQMLHKERQEETKARETNR
;
A
#
# COMPACT_ATOMS: atom_id res chain seq x y z
N MET A 1 10.73 -1.61 9.71
CA MET A 1 10.64 -2.90 8.97
C MET A 1 9.34 -3.63 9.25
N PHE A 2 8.97 -3.89 10.51
CA PHE A 2 7.70 -4.56 10.84
C PHE A 2 6.44 -3.87 10.27
N ILE A 3 6.37 -2.53 10.32
CA ILE A 3 5.24 -1.77 9.75
C ILE A 3 5.15 -1.98 8.23
N GLY A 4 6.27 -1.86 7.51
CA GLY A 4 6.30 -2.08 6.06
C GLY A 4 5.98 -3.52 5.65
N PHE A 5 6.34 -4.51 6.49
CA PHE A 5 5.93 -5.90 6.28
C PHE A 5 4.40 -6.07 6.44
N LEU A 6 3.82 -5.50 7.50
CA LEU A 6 2.36 -5.53 7.71
C LEU A 6 1.62 -4.77 6.60
N GLU A 7 2.17 -3.66 6.13
CA GLU A 7 1.63 -2.89 5.00
C GLU A 7 1.63 -3.74 3.73
N CYS A 8 2.74 -4.41 3.40
CA CYS A 8 2.82 -5.31 2.25
C CYS A 8 1.83 -6.47 2.34
N ILE A 9 1.69 -7.10 3.51
CA ILE A 9 0.70 -8.16 3.74
C ILE A 9 -0.71 -7.63 3.59
N THR A 10 -1.00 -6.44 4.14
CA THR A 10 -2.32 -5.83 4.05
C THR A 10 -2.67 -5.53 2.59
N VAL A 11 -1.75 -4.94 1.84
CA VAL A 11 -1.96 -4.68 0.40
C VAL A 11 -2.11 -5.98 -0.39
N GLY A 12 -1.28 -7.00 -0.11
CA GLY A 12 -1.31 -8.28 -0.80
C GLY A 12 -2.56 -9.11 -0.53
N CYS A 13 -2.91 -9.29 0.74
CA CYS A 13 -4.02 -10.16 1.18
C CYS A 13 -5.37 -9.44 1.28
N VAL A 14 -5.41 -8.21 1.77
CA VAL A 14 -6.67 -7.48 2.04
C VAL A 14 -7.13 -6.72 0.79
N TYR A 15 -6.25 -5.92 0.19
CA TYR A 15 -6.62 -5.13 -0.99
C TYR A 15 -6.63 -5.97 -2.29
N GLY A 16 -5.78 -6.98 -2.37
CA GLY A 16 -5.76 -7.94 -3.46
C GLY A 16 -5.02 -7.42 -4.69
N PHE A 17 -4.04 -8.20 -5.11
CA PHE A 17 -3.10 -7.83 -6.16
C PHE A 17 -3.77 -7.43 -7.51
N ARG A 18 -4.85 -8.12 -7.90
CA ARG A 18 -5.59 -7.84 -9.14
C ARG A 18 -6.22 -6.44 -9.15
N ARG A 19 -6.61 -5.91 -7.99
CA ARG A 19 -7.21 -4.57 -7.87
C ARG A 19 -6.16 -3.46 -7.89
N LEU A 20 -5.01 -3.70 -7.26
CA LEU A 20 -3.87 -2.79 -7.37
C LEU A 20 -3.49 -2.55 -8.83
N PHE A 21 -3.41 -3.64 -9.60
CA PHE A 21 -3.05 -3.52 -11.01
C PHE A 21 -4.12 -2.86 -11.86
N ALA A 22 -5.39 -3.12 -11.58
CA ALA A 22 -6.48 -2.44 -12.26
C ALA A 22 -6.47 -0.92 -11.99
N ASP A 23 -6.14 -0.51 -10.77
CA ASP A 23 -6.06 0.92 -10.43
C ASP A 23 -4.81 1.59 -11.06
N ILE A 24 -3.66 0.90 -11.09
CA ILE A 24 -2.44 1.37 -11.77
C ILE A 24 -2.67 1.51 -13.29
N GLU A 25 -3.40 0.57 -13.91
CA GLU A 25 -3.74 0.62 -15.33
C GLU A 25 -4.62 1.82 -15.69
N VAL A 26 -5.57 2.18 -14.82
CA VAL A 26 -6.40 3.39 -15.00
C VAL A 26 -5.56 4.66 -14.91
N MET A 27 -4.50 4.67 -14.10
CA MET A 27 -3.64 5.85 -13.92
C MET A 27 -2.63 6.04 -15.07
N ILE A 28 -2.03 4.95 -15.56
CA ILE A 28 -0.93 5.00 -16.55
C ILE A 28 -1.45 4.85 -17.99
N GLY A 29 -2.65 4.29 -18.18
CA GLY A 29 -3.22 3.97 -19.49
C GLY A 29 -3.00 2.50 -19.88
N PRO A 30 -3.33 2.11 -21.13
CA PRO A 30 -3.34 0.70 -21.55
C PRO A 30 -1.92 0.11 -21.57
N ILE A 31 -1.59 -0.65 -20.52
CA ILE A 31 -0.31 -1.36 -20.40
C ILE A 31 -0.40 -2.68 -21.18
N ARG A 32 0.60 -2.95 -22.02
CA ARG A 32 0.77 -4.22 -22.73
C ARG A 32 0.63 -5.40 -21.76
N SER A 33 -0.16 -6.41 -22.15
CA SER A 33 -0.52 -7.56 -21.30
C SER A 33 0.71 -8.30 -20.72
N LEU A 34 1.80 -8.42 -21.47
CA LEU A 34 3.02 -9.09 -21.00
C LEU A 34 3.76 -8.31 -19.90
N THR A 35 3.91 -6.99 -20.06
CA THR A 35 4.53 -6.12 -19.04
C THR A 35 3.71 -6.14 -17.75
N ARG A 36 2.39 -6.21 -17.86
CA ARG A 36 1.48 -6.33 -16.72
C ARG A 36 1.77 -7.55 -15.86
N VAL A 37 1.94 -8.73 -16.48
CA VAL A 37 2.16 -9.99 -15.75
C VAL A 37 3.55 -10.04 -15.09
N ILE A 38 4.58 -9.49 -15.76
CA ILE A 38 5.94 -9.48 -15.21
C ILE A 38 6.03 -8.52 -14.03
N TRP A 39 5.53 -7.29 -14.18
CA TRP A 39 5.49 -6.32 -13.10
C TRP A 39 4.63 -6.84 -11.94
N ALA A 40 3.59 -7.61 -12.28
CA ALA A 40 2.75 -8.25 -11.30
C ALA A 40 3.45 -9.30 -10.46
N ALA A 41 4.08 -10.26 -11.12
CA ALA A 41 4.86 -11.28 -10.45
C ALA A 41 5.98 -10.67 -9.60
N LEU A 42 6.60 -9.58 -10.08
CA LEU A 42 7.61 -8.84 -9.33
C LEU A 42 7.07 -8.30 -8.00
N TRP A 43 5.90 -7.67 -8.01
CA TRP A 43 5.31 -7.12 -6.78
C TRP A 43 4.75 -8.19 -5.84
N VAL A 44 4.27 -9.31 -6.38
CA VAL A 44 3.75 -10.42 -5.56
C VAL A 44 4.88 -11.23 -4.93
N PHE A 45 6.04 -11.34 -5.57
CA PHE A 45 7.09 -12.23 -5.10
C PHE A 45 8.32 -11.48 -4.57
N VAL A 46 8.83 -10.50 -5.30
CA VAL A 46 10.08 -9.82 -4.94
C VAL A 46 9.91 -8.92 -3.72
N VAL A 47 8.82 -8.15 -3.65
CA VAL A 47 8.55 -7.26 -2.51
C VAL A 47 8.42 -8.01 -1.18
N PRO A 48 7.60 -9.08 -1.06
CA PRO A 48 7.52 -9.81 0.21
C PRO A 48 8.79 -10.58 0.53
N VAL A 49 9.48 -11.17 -0.45
CA VAL A 49 10.75 -11.88 -0.22
C VAL A 49 11.83 -10.93 0.28
N PHE A 50 11.99 -9.76 -0.35
CA PHE A 50 12.96 -8.76 0.07
C PHE A 50 12.65 -8.23 1.48
N THR A 51 11.38 -7.95 1.76
CA THR A 51 10.95 -7.45 3.08
C THR A 51 11.15 -8.50 4.17
N LEU A 52 10.89 -9.77 3.87
CA LEU A 52 11.11 -10.90 4.77
C LEU A 52 12.61 -11.13 5.03
N LEU A 53 13.45 -11.03 4.01
CA LEU A 53 14.90 -11.10 4.16
C LEU A 53 15.43 -10.00 5.09
N MET A 54 15.00 -8.75 4.87
CA MET A 54 15.35 -7.62 5.73
C MET A 54 14.89 -7.83 7.18
N LEU A 55 13.72 -8.44 7.37
CA LEU A 55 13.21 -8.78 8.69
C LEU A 55 14.09 -9.83 9.39
N ILE A 56 14.50 -10.87 8.67
CA ILE A 56 15.36 -11.94 9.20
C ILE A 56 16.74 -11.38 9.58
N THR A 57 17.36 -10.60 8.70
CA THR A 57 18.65 -9.96 9.01
C THR A 57 18.53 -9.05 10.23
N SER A 58 17.46 -8.27 10.34
CA SER A 58 17.19 -7.44 11.51
C SER A 58 17.06 -8.26 12.79
N CYS A 59 16.40 -9.42 12.76
CA CYS A 59 16.26 -10.30 13.94
C CYS A 59 17.60 -10.90 14.38
N ILE A 60 18.47 -11.25 13.42
CA ILE A 60 19.80 -11.79 13.70
C ILE A 60 20.69 -10.72 14.35
N THR A 61 20.70 -9.50 13.78
CA THR A 61 21.51 -8.38 14.29
C THR A 61 21.00 -7.83 15.63
N PHE A 62 19.72 -8.02 15.96
CA PHE A 62 19.14 -7.56 17.22
C PHE A 62 19.81 -8.20 18.47
N SER A 63 20.48 -9.34 18.32
CA SER A 63 21.08 -10.07 19.44
C SER A 63 22.49 -9.61 19.85
N LEU A 64 23.11 -8.64 19.17
CA LEU A 64 24.47 -8.21 19.54
C LEU A 64 24.68 -6.69 19.49
N PRO A 65 24.31 -5.95 20.56
CA PRO A 65 25.19 -4.91 21.05
C PRO A 65 26.20 -5.58 21.99
N VAL A 66 27.25 -6.19 21.43
CA VAL A 66 28.49 -6.36 22.20
C VAL A 66 29.04 -4.95 22.39
N ALA A 67 28.52 -4.25 23.39
CA ALA A 67 29.02 -2.94 23.75
C ALA A 67 30.51 -3.10 24.09
N PRO A 68 31.42 -2.41 23.40
CA PRO A 68 32.84 -2.41 23.75
C PRO A 68 33.11 -1.67 25.07
N THR A 69 32.08 -1.10 25.69
CA THR A 69 32.17 -0.35 26.94
C THR A 69 31.28 -1.01 27.99
N ASN A 70 31.83 -1.23 29.17
CA ASN A 70 31.24 -1.88 30.36
C ASN A 70 30.04 -1.14 30.98
N ILE A 71 29.20 -0.50 30.17
CA ILE A 71 28.03 0.26 30.63
C ILE A 71 26.79 -0.50 30.16
N ALA A 72 26.24 -1.32 31.05
CA ALA A 72 25.01 -2.06 30.76
C ALA A 72 23.88 -1.07 30.43
N TYR A 73 23.24 -1.24 29.28
CA TYR A 73 22.06 -0.45 28.92
C TYR A 73 20.95 -0.67 29.97
N PRO A 74 20.38 0.40 30.56
CA PRO A 74 19.32 0.26 31.54
C PRO A 74 18.07 -0.35 30.89
N LYS A 75 17.48 -1.37 31.52
CA LYS A 75 16.34 -2.13 30.99
C LYS A 75 15.13 -1.25 30.62
N TRP A 76 14.98 -0.11 31.27
CA TRP A 76 13.93 0.88 31.03
C TRP A 76 13.95 1.46 29.61
N THR A 77 15.13 1.63 29.00
CA THR A 77 15.22 2.19 27.64
C THR A 77 14.78 1.18 26.60
N VAL A 78 15.07 -0.10 26.83
CA VAL A 78 14.59 -1.20 26.00
C VAL A 78 13.07 -1.28 26.05
N THR A 79 12.47 -1.23 27.25
CA THR A 79 11.01 -1.24 27.40
C THR A 79 10.35 -0.02 26.77
N LEU A 80 10.95 1.16 26.86
CA LEU A 80 10.44 2.36 26.19
C LEU A 80 10.50 2.22 24.67
N GLY A 81 11.62 1.76 24.10
CA GLY A 81 11.75 1.54 22.65
C GLY A 81 10.70 0.57 22.11
N TRP A 82 10.48 -0.55 22.80
CA TRP A 82 9.43 -1.51 22.43
C TRP A 82 8.02 -0.95 22.61
N SER A 83 7.77 -0.09 23.60
CA SER A 83 6.46 0.55 23.78
C SER A 83 6.09 1.48 22.61
N PHE A 84 7.02 2.32 22.16
CA PHE A 84 6.81 3.18 20.98
C PHE A 84 6.62 2.35 19.71
N ALA A 85 7.41 1.30 19.53
CA ALA A 85 7.25 0.37 18.42
C ALA A 85 5.88 -0.30 18.44
N ALA A 86 5.42 -0.79 19.60
CA ALA A 86 4.13 -1.45 19.76
C ALA A 86 2.95 -0.50 19.49
N ILE A 87 3.02 0.74 19.99
CA ILE A 87 1.99 1.77 19.72
C ILE A 87 1.88 2.02 18.21
N SER A 88 3.01 2.23 17.54
CA SER A 88 3.00 2.46 16.09
C SER A 88 2.52 1.26 15.29
N LEU A 89 2.89 0.04 15.71
CA LEU A 89 2.46 -1.22 15.09
C LEU A 89 0.96 -1.46 15.27
N SER A 90 0.39 -1.06 16.41
CA SER A 90 -1.02 -1.26 16.74
C SER A 90 -2.00 -0.37 15.96
N CYS A 91 -1.53 0.73 15.37
CA CYS A 91 -2.39 1.68 14.64
C CYS A 91 -3.10 1.02 13.44
N LEU A 92 -2.38 0.23 12.65
CA LEU A 92 -2.93 -0.48 11.48
C LEU A 92 -4.04 -1.48 11.83
N PRO A 93 -3.84 -2.45 12.75
CA PRO A 93 -4.91 -3.38 13.13
C PRO A 93 -6.05 -2.68 13.86
N LEU A 94 -5.78 -1.63 14.64
CA LEU A 94 -6.83 -0.87 15.33
C LEU A 94 -7.80 -0.21 14.35
N VAL A 95 -7.29 0.41 13.28
CA VAL A 95 -8.13 0.96 12.21
C VAL A 95 -8.93 -0.15 11.52
N ALA A 96 -8.31 -1.29 11.22
CA ALA A 96 -9.00 -2.43 10.61
C ALA A 96 -10.14 -2.95 11.50
N ILE A 97 -9.93 -3.08 12.82
CA ILE A 97 -10.94 -3.53 13.77
C ILE A 97 -12.08 -2.51 13.88
N VAL A 98 -11.77 -1.21 14.00
CA VAL A 98 -12.79 -0.14 14.07
C VAL A 98 -13.67 -0.16 12.83
N MET A 99 -13.09 -0.33 11.65
CA MET A 99 -13.85 -0.46 10.41
C MET A 99 -14.70 -1.75 10.40
N CYS A 100 -14.14 -2.91 10.77
CA CYS A 100 -14.88 -4.17 10.86
C CYS A 100 -16.10 -4.08 11.80
N VAL A 101 -15.94 -3.47 12.97
CA VAL A 101 -17.02 -3.29 13.95
C VAL A 101 -18.10 -2.35 13.40
N LYS A 102 -17.70 -1.24 12.77
CA LYS A 102 -18.62 -0.25 12.19
C LYS A 102 -19.47 -0.83 11.05
N HIS A 103 -18.92 -1.75 10.26
CA HIS A 103 -19.59 -2.35 9.11
C HIS A 103 -20.10 -3.78 9.35
N ARG A 104 -20.30 -4.20 10.61
CA ARG A 104 -20.91 -5.50 10.98
C ARG A 104 -20.25 -6.71 10.30
N CYS A 105 -18.92 -6.74 10.24
CA CYS A 105 -18.14 -7.83 9.62
C CYS A 105 -18.67 -8.24 8.24
N ASP A 106 -19.12 -7.29 7.41
CA ASP A 106 -19.30 -7.51 5.97
C ASP A 106 -17.97 -7.18 5.28
N PRO A 107 -17.07 -8.17 5.08
CA PRO A 107 -15.77 -7.93 4.49
C PRO A 107 -15.89 -7.40 3.06
N ALA A 108 -17.00 -7.67 2.37
CA ALA A 108 -17.22 -7.22 0.99
C ALA A 108 -17.50 -5.71 0.92
N LYS A 109 -18.14 -5.13 1.94
CA LYS A 109 -18.36 -3.68 2.02
C LYS A 109 -17.14 -2.91 2.54
N LEU A 110 -16.36 -3.49 3.45
CA LEU A 110 -15.13 -2.88 3.96
C LEU A 110 -14.06 -2.75 2.87
N LEU A 111 -14.01 -3.75 2.01
CA LEU A 111 -13.10 -3.79 0.89
C LEU A 111 -13.63 -3.00 -0.30
N ARG A 112 -14.77 -2.31 -0.26
CA ARG A 112 -15.14 -1.40 -1.36
C ARG A 112 -14.27 -0.15 -1.26
N PRO A 113 -13.37 0.08 -2.24
CA PRO A 113 -12.55 1.28 -2.24
C PRO A 113 -13.48 2.48 -2.48
N ASN A 114 -13.19 3.60 -1.83
CA ASN A 114 -13.94 4.81 -2.09
C ASN A 114 -13.63 5.27 -3.53
N ASN A 115 -14.60 5.12 -4.44
CA ASN A 115 -14.43 5.44 -5.86
C ASN A 115 -14.54 6.95 -6.17
N PHE A 116 -14.60 7.80 -5.14
CA PHE A 116 -14.65 9.26 -5.28
C PHE A 116 -13.58 9.79 -6.23
N HIS A 117 -12.34 9.32 -6.07
CA HIS A 117 -11.24 9.73 -6.96
C HIS A 117 -11.43 9.28 -8.42
N LYS A 118 -11.96 8.07 -8.66
CA LYS A 118 -12.22 7.57 -10.02
C LYS A 118 -13.23 8.44 -10.76
N HIS A 119 -14.29 8.87 -10.09
CA HIS A 119 -15.29 9.74 -10.69
C HIS A 119 -14.66 11.07 -11.16
N HIS A 120 -13.81 11.69 -10.33
CA HIS A 120 -13.14 12.93 -10.74
C HIS A 120 -12.25 12.75 -11.97
N VAL A 121 -11.45 11.69 -12.03
CA VAL A 121 -10.56 11.46 -13.17
C VAL A 121 -11.35 11.22 -14.46
N ILE A 122 -12.40 10.40 -14.39
CA ILE A 122 -13.27 10.10 -15.55
C ILE A 122 -13.98 11.37 -16.04
N THR A 123 -14.51 12.18 -15.11
CA THR A 123 -15.17 13.45 -15.45
C THR A 123 -14.20 14.41 -16.14
N GLN A 124 -12.95 14.52 -15.67
CA GLN A 124 -11.94 15.35 -16.33
C GLN A 124 -11.64 14.86 -17.76
N GLN A 125 -11.55 13.54 -17.96
CA GLN A 125 -11.32 12.97 -19.28
C GLN A 125 -12.48 13.25 -20.25
N MET A 126 -13.73 13.21 -19.76
CA MET A 126 -14.91 13.57 -20.57
C MET A 126 -14.89 15.05 -20.97
N LEU A 127 -14.64 15.95 -20.02
CA LEU A 127 -14.55 17.39 -20.29
C LEU A 127 -13.43 17.74 -21.27
N HIS A 128 -12.28 17.07 -21.16
CA HIS A 128 -11.19 17.25 -22.12
C HIS A 128 -11.57 16.76 -23.53
N LYS A 129 -12.34 15.68 -23.66
CA LYS A 129 -12.85 15.20 -24.96
C LYS A 129 -13.87 16.16 -25.57
N GLU A 130 -14.85 16.61 -24.79
CA GLU A 130 -15.85 17.58 -25.26
C GLU A 130 -15.18 18.87 -25.75
N ARG A 131 -14.21 19.40 -24.99
CA ARG A 131 -13.47 20.60 -25.39
C ARG A 131 -12.70 20.41 -26.70
N GLN A 132 -12.18 19.21 -26.94
CA GLN A 132 -11.48 18.84 -28.19
C GLN A 132 -12.45 18.74 -29.38
N GLU A 133 -13.65 18.21 -29.15
CA GLU A 133 -14.71 18.11 -30.16
C GLU A 133 -15.25 19.50 -30.53
N GLU A 134 -15.47 20.39 -29.55
CA GLU A 134 -15.86 21.78 -29.80
C GLU A 134 -14.82 22.54 -30.63
N THR A 135 -13.53 22.37 -30.34
CA THR A 135 -12.46 23.01 -31.14
C THR A 135 -12.46 22.49 -32.58
N LYS A 136 -12.62 21.18 -32.79
CA LYS A 136 -12.68 20.60 -34.13
C LYS A 136 -13.94 21.02 -34.90
N ALA A 137 -15.09 21.12 -34.23
CA ALA A 137 -16.33 21.59 -34.83
C ALA A 137 -16.25 23.07 -35.24
N ARG A 138 -15.58 23.91 -34.43
CA ARG A 138 -15.30 25.31 -34.76
C ARG A 138 -14.35 25.47 -35.95
N GLU A 139 -13.33 24.60 -36.06
CA GLU A 139 -12.41 24.58 -37.20
C GLU A 139 -13.07 24.07 -38.48
N THR A 140 -13.99 23.11 -38.37
CA THR A 140 -14.70 22.53 -39.54
C THR A 140 -15.76 23.47 -40.11
N ASN A 141 -16.30 24.38 -39.30
CA ASN A 141 -17.35 25.34 -39.71
C ASN A 141 -16.78 26.71 -40.13
N ARG A 142 -15.47 26.83 -40.30
CA ARG A 142 -14.77 28.04 -40.75
C ARG A 142 -14.14 27.80 -42.12
#